data_AF-A0A832A141-F1
#
_entry.id   AF-A0A832A141-F1
#
_cell.length_a   1.000
_cell.length_b   1.000
_cell.length_c   1.000
_cell.angle_alpha   90.00
_cell.angle_beta   90.00
_cell.angle_gamma   90.00
#
_symmetry.space_group_name_H-M   'P 1'
#
loop_
_entity.id
_entity.type
_entity.pdbx_description
1 polymer ?
#
loop_
_entity_poly.entity_id
_entity_poly.type
_entity_poly.pdbx_seq_one_letter_code
_entity_poly.pdbx_strand_id
1 'polypeptide(L)'
;MANFEFNSKHIIDRLMERFRLDQTQACDVFDRVRTTLESHTPDDWRFTDSPSSRFFVVEERTRAKFFGMSYRTSSEGKKLVDTLRSRLHDPSGLARDMGTIVKDYIQEIQCPDLRVVHDMRTVYGTGPKAHIAEERVLVEQSRASVTHTVPFYARKIAARPNAAVLEDGTLWVRQYINWVGQDPNGSEYYVFQPLTKQGVDKSQFRVYAHAHNGAFQKVDECCVCANPDCRPNFPTWKKPSDVRTESYWKLPTYLDMLLADLDYCERYAAKGAPFSAEDLQLLYWLRRIADAARQELYRKL
;
A
#
# COMPACT_ATOMS: atom_id res chain seq x y z
N MET A 1 1.81 -14.42 11.32
CA MET A 1 0.59 -14.17 10.53
C MET A 1 0.65 -12.74 10.04
N ALA A 2 0.62 -12.53 8.71
CA ALA A 2 0.51 -11.21 8.10
C ALA A 2 -0.69 -10.47 8.71
N ASN A 3 -0.46 -9.26 9.21
CA ASN A 3 -1.48 -8.50 9.91
C ASN A 3 -2.25 -7.66 8.89
N PHE A 4 -3.47 -8.07 8.60
CA PHE A 4 -4.41 -7.25 7.85
C PHE A 4 -5.35 -6.56 8.81
N GLU A 5 -5.52 -5.25 8.64
CA GLU A 5 -6.58 -4.47 9.29
C GLU A 5 -7.59 -4.12 8.20
N PHE A 6 -8.89 -4.30 8.48
CA PHE A 6 -9.95 -4.03 7.50
C PHE A 6 -10.96 -3.05 8.07
N ASN A 7 -11.30 -2.02 7.30
CA ASN A 7 -12.51 -1.24 7.55
C ASN A 7 -13.74 -1.98 6.98
N SER A 8 -14.07 -3.14 7.55
CA SER A 8 -15.01 -4.11 6.97
C SER A 8 -16.37 -3.50 6.66
N LYS A 9 -16.94 -2.73 7.60
CA LYS A 9 -18.23 -2.07 7.41
C LYS A 9 -18.21 -1.15 6.19
N HIS A 10 -17.26 -0.21 6.15
CA HIS A 10 -17.16 0.73 5.03
C HIS A 10 -16.88 0.01 3.70
N ILE A 11 -16.02 -1.02 3.70
CA ILE A 11 -15.73 -1.79 2.48
C ILE A 11 -16.99 -2.47 1.95
N ILE A 12 -17.75 -3.15 2.82
CA ILE A 12 -19.00 -3.83 2.47
C ILE A 12 -20.03 -2.82 1.96
N ASP A 13 -20.23 -1.70 2.67
CA ASP A 13 -21.14 -0.63 2.25
C ASP A 13 -20.77 -0.12 0.84
N ARG A 14 -19.46 0.07 0.56
CA ARG A 14 -18.98 0.50 -0.76
C ARG A 14 -19.11 -0.58 -1.84
N LEU A 15 -18.99 -1.86 -1.50
CA LEU A 15 -19.28 -2.95 -2.44
C LEU A 15 -20.74 -2.91 -2.87
N MET A 16 -21.67 -2.79 -1.92
CA MET A 16 -23.10 -2.71 -2.19
C MET A 16 -23.44 -1.48 -3.06
N GLU A 17 -22.99 -0.30 -2.66
CA GLU A 17 -23.26 0.96 -3.38
C GLU A 17 -22.70 0.96 -4.81
N ARG A 18 -21.45 0.51 -4.99
CA ARG A 18 -20.72 0.70 -6.26
C ARG A 18 -20.93 -0.43 -7.25
N PHE A 19 -21.20 -1.64 -6.76
CA PHE A 19 -21.37 -2.83 -7.60
C PHE A 19 -22.81 -3.35 -7.61
N ARG A 20 -23.74 -2.67 -6.91
CA ARG A 20 -25.16 -3.05 -6.81
C ARG A 20 -25.35 -4.47 -6.29
N LEU A 21 -24.46 -4.87 -5.38
CA LEU A 21 -24.53 -6.16 -4.70
C LEU A 21 -25.51 -6.06 -3.53
N ASP A 22 -26.18 -7.15 -3.22
CA ASP A 22 -26.85 -7.28 -1.92
C ASP A 22 -25.81 -7.48 -0.79
N GLN A 23 -26.28 -7.43 0.46
CA GLN A 23 -25.43 -7.57 1.64
C GLN A 23 -24.65 -8.90 1.65
N THR A 24 -25.31 -10.01 1.29
CA THR A 24 -24.71 -11.35 1.30
C THR A 24 -23.61 -11.44 0.25
N GLN A 25 -23.89 -10.99 -0.97
CA GLN A 25 -22.91 -10.95 -2.06
C GLN A 25 -21.72 -10.06 -1.73
N ALA A 26 -21.95 -8.90 -1.10
CA ALA A 26 -20.87 -8.00 -0.67
C ALA A 26 -20.00 -8.64 0.42
N CYS A 27 -20.60 -9.32 1.39
CA CYS A 27 -19.87 -10.11 2.39
C CYS A 27 -19.05 -11.22 1.74
N ASP A 28 -19.62 -11.98 0.79
CA ASP A 28 -18.91 -13.07 0.10
C ASP A 28 -17.67 -12.59 -0.66
N VAL A 29 -17.75 -11.42 -1.32
CA VAL A 29 -16.62 -10.81 -2.01
C VAL A 29 -15.56 -10.34 -1.01
N PHE A 30 -15.99 -9.66 0.07
CA PHE A 30 -15.09 -9.22 1.13
C PHE A 30 -14.36 -10.40 1.78
N ASP A 31 -15.09 -11.47 2.13
CA ASP A 31 -14.54 -12.64 2.83
C ASP A 31 -13.58 -13.44 1.97
N ARG A 32 -13.86 -13.59 0.66
CA ARG A 32 -12.90 -14.19 -0.27
C ARG A 32 -11.60 -13.40 -0.31
N VAL A 33 -11.67 -12.07 -0.47
CA VAL A 33 -10.46 -11.23 -0.49
C VAL A 33 -9.69 -11.31 0.83
N ARG A 34 -10.39 -11.14 1.96
CA ARG A 34 -9.78 -11.24 3.30
C ARG A 34 -9.08 -12.57 3.50
N THR A 35 -9.80 -13.67 3.28
CA THR A 35 -9.30 -15.03 3.53
C THR A 35 -8.13 -15.36 2.63
N THR A 36 -8.20 -15.01 1.33
CA THR A 36 -7.10 -15.21 0.40
C THR A 36 -5.85 -14.42 0.78
N LEU A 37 -6.00 -13.13 1.13
CA LEU A 37 -4.88 -12.30 1.56
C LEU A 37 -4.21 -12.86 2.83
N GLU A 38 -5.00 -13.20 3.85
CA GLU A 38 -4.50 -13.72 5.13
C GLU A 38 -3.83 -15.09 4.99
N SER A 39 -4.37 -15.97 4.13
CA SER A 39 -3.86 -17.33 3.94
C SER A 39 -2.62 -17.40 3.06
N HIS A 40 -2.39 -16.44 2.16
CA HIS A 40 -1.30 -16.51 1.18
C HIS A 40 -0.15 -15.52 1.45
N THR A 41 -0.38 -14.39 2.11
CA THR A 41 0.64 -13.33 2.23
C THR A 41 1.71 -13.65 3.28
N PRO A 42 3.01 -13.65 2.94
CA PRO A 42 4.11 -13.76 3.92
C PRO A 42 4.09 -12.65 4.98
N ASP A 43 4.66 -12.91 6.15
CA ASP A 43 4.63 -11.97 7.28
C ASP A 43 5.43 -10.66 7.05
N ASP A 44 6.47 -10.70 6.19
CA ASP A 44 7.30 -9.54 5.81
C ASP A 44 7.06 -9.07 4.36
N TRP A 45 5.88 -9.38 3.81
CA TRP A 45 5.54 -9.04 2.44
C TRP A 45 5.22 -7.56 2.24
N ARG A 46 5.45 -7.07 1.02
CA ARG A 46 5.07 -5.74 0.58
C ARG A 46 4.50 -5.80 -0.83
N PHE A 47 3.31 -5.23 -1.03
CA PHE A 47 2.62 -5.28 -2.33
C PHE A 47 3.12 -4.22 -3.33
N THR A 48 3.86 -3.21 -2.90
CA THR A 48 4.27 -2.07 -3.74
C THR A 48 5.68 -1.62 -3.41
N ASP A 49 6.40 -1.05 -4.36
CA ASP A 49 7.66 -0.36 -4.06
C ASP A 49 7.51 1.13 -3.80
N SER A 50 6.32 1.69 -4.09
CA SER A 50 6.05 3.11 -3.91
C SER A 50 6.36 3.56 -2.49
N PRO A 51 7.06 4.68 -2.27
CA PRO A 51 7.29 5.23 -0.93
C PRO A 51 6.01 5.49 -0.13
N SER A 52 4.87 5.76 -0.81
CA SER A 52 3.56 5.87 -0.16
C SER A 52 3.05 4.55 0.42
N SER A 53 3.67 3.42 0.03
CA SER A 53 3.32 2.05 0.42
C SER A 53 1.85 1.67 0.18
N ARG A 54 1.19 2.40 -0.73
CA ARG A 54 -0.17 2.17 -1.20
C ARG A 54 -0.21 1.11 -2.27
N PHE A 55 -1.21 0.25 -2.20
CA PHE A 55 -1.36 -0.87 -3.10
C PHE A 55 -2.82 -1.15 -3.44
N PHE A 56 -3.01 -1.80 -4.58
CA PHE A 56 -4.31 -2.25 -5.05
C PHE A 56 -4.38 -3.76 -5.19
N VAL A 57 -5.46 -4.34 -4.67
CA VAL A 57 -5.82 -5.74 -4.88
C VAL A 57 -7.09 -5.77 -5.70
N VAL A 58 -7.09 -6.45 -6.84
CA VAL A 58 -8.29 -6.64 -7.65
C VAL A 58 -8.88 -8.02 -7.37
N GLU A 59 -10.17 -8.09 -7.08
CA GLU A 59 -10.91 -9.36 -7.05
C GLU A 59 -11.43 -9.66 -8.45
N GLU A 60 -11.09 -10.83 -9.00
CA GLU A 60 -11.24 -11.12 -10.43
C GLU A 60 -12.71 -11.14 -10.89
N ARG A 61 -13.60 -11.74 -10.10
CA ARG A 61 -15.01 -11.97 -10.45
C ARG A 61 -15.79 -10.67 -10.63
N THR A 62 -15.70 -9.78 -9.64
CA THR A 62 -16.43 -8.51 -9.60
C THR A 62 -15.61 -7.36 -10.18
N ARG A 63 -14.31 -7.57 -10.37
CA ARG A 63 -13.31 -6.54 -10.70
C ARG A 63 -13.26 -5.42 -9.66
N ALA A 64 -13.69 -5.73 -8.43
CA ALA A 64 -13.60 -4.82 -7.30
C ALA A 64 -12.13 -4.53 -7.00
N LYS A 65 -11.77 -3.25 -6.97
CA LYS A 65 -10.39 -2.81 -6.74
C LYS A 65 -10.25 -2.30 -5.31
N PHE A 66 -9.76 -3.16 -4.44
CA PHE A 66 -9.48 -2.84 -3.05
C PHE A 66 -8.21 -2.02 -2.94
N PHE A 67 -8.27 -0.99 -2.11
CA PHE A 67 -7.16 -0.10 -1.82
C PHE A 67 -6.70 -0.31 -0.38
N GLY A 68 -5.39 -0.46 -0.23
CA GLY A 68 -4.78 -0.52 1.09
C GLY A 68 -3.44 0.21 1.13
N MET A 69 -2.91 0.31 2.34
CA MET A 69 -1.59 0.85 2.60
C MET A 69 -0.83 -0.07 3.57
N SER A 70 0.45 -0.27 3.28
CA SER A 70 1.33 -1.05 4.14
C SER A 70 2.17 -0.12 4.99
N TYR A 71 2.30 -0.42 6.27
CA TYR A 71 3.17 0.30 7.19
C TYR A 71 3.73 -0.66 8.23
N ARG A 72 4.75 -0.22 8.97
CA ARG A 72 5.36 -0.97 10.06
C ARG A 72 5.05 -0.31 11.39
N THR A 73 4.75 -1.10 12.42
CA THR A 73 4.33 -0.55 13.73
C THR A 73 4.61 -1.50 14.89
N SER A 74 4.76 -0.92 16.08
CA SER A 74 4.65 -1.59 17.38
C SER A 74 3.42 -1.10 18.14
N SER A 75 3.17 -1.66 19.33
CA SER A 75 2.21 -1.09 20.29
C SER A 75 2.64 0.30 20.76
N GLU A 76 3.95 0.51 20.92
CA GLU A 76 4.51 1.79 21.38
C GLU A 76 4.38 2.87 20.31
N GLY A 77 4.60 2.53 19.04
CA GLY A 77 4.35 3.45 17.91
C GLY A 77 2.90 3.93 17.83
N LYS A 78 1.92 3.06 18.10
CA LYS A 78 0.50 3.46 18.19
C LYS A 78 0.23 4.35 19.42
N LYS A 79 0.74 3.97 20.59
CA LYS A 79 0.63 4.77 21.83
C LYS A 79 1.25 6.16 21.70
N LEU A 80 2.35 6.30 20.96
CA LEU A 80 2.98 7.59 20.69
C LEU A 80 1.97 8.54 20.03
N VAL A 81 1.30 8.08 18.99
CA VAL A 81 0.26 8.86 18.29
C VAL A 81 -0.94 9.15 19.20
N ASP A 82 -1.41 8.18 19.98
CA ASP A 82 -2.52 8.39 20.91
C ASP A 82 -2.17 9.41 22.01
N THR A 83 -0.91 9.42 22.45
CA THR A 83 -0.38 10.41 23.39
C THR A 83 -0.35 11.79 22.76
N LEU A 84 0.07 11.92 21.48
CA LEU A 84 0.03 13.18 20.76
C LEU A 84 -1.40 13.71 20.66
N ARG A 85 -2.36 12.87 20.25
CA ARG A 85 -3.78 13.23 20.14
C ARG A 85 -4.38 13.70 21.46
N SER A 86 -4.17 12.93 22.53
CA SER A 86 -4.73 13.28 23.85
C SER A 86 -4.16 14.59 24.40
N ARG A 87 -2.99 15.04 23.94
CA ARG A 87 -2.31 16.25 24.41
C ARG A 87 -2.35 17.43 23.43
N LEU A 88 -3.13 17.36 22.35
CA LEU A 88 -3.23 18.47 21.38
C LEU A 88 -3.66 19.79 22.04
N HIS A 89 -4.44 19.71 23.12
CA HIS A 89 -4.87 20.86 23.92
C HIS A 89 -3.78 21.47 24.83
N ASP A 90 -2.61 20.82 24.96
CA ASP A 90 -1.43 21.32 25.70
C ASP A 90 -0.19 21.44 24.77
N PRO A 91 -0.15 22.46 23.89
CA PRO A 91 0.98 22.66 22.98
C PRO A 91 2.30 22.93 23.70
N SER A 92 2.25 23.55 24.89
CA SER A 92 3.43 23.90 25.68
C SER A 92 4.09 22.65 26.28
N GLY A 93 3.30 21.71 26.78
CA GLY A 93 3.82 20.41 27.23
C GLY A 93 4.38 19.58 26.08
N LEU A 94 3.69 19.52 24.94
CA LEU A 94 4.20 18.83 23.74
C LEU A 94 5.52 19.42 23.25
N ALA A 95 5.67 20.75 23.27
CA ALA A 95 6.93 21.41 22.91
C ALA A 95 8.08 21.03 23.86
N ARG A 96 7.80 20.92 25.17
CA ARG A 96 8.78 20.55 26.19
C ARG A 96 9.25 19.10 26.03
N ASP A 97 8.33 18.20 25.68
CA ASP A 97 8.59 16.76 25.59
C ASP A 97 9.09 16.32 24.20
N MET A 98 9.21 17.26 23.26
CA MET A 98 9.58 17.00 21.86
C MET A 98 10.85 16.15 21.71
N GLY A 99 11.88 16.38 22.53
CA GLY A 99 13.12 15.61 22.49
C GLY A 99 12.91 14.12 22.77
N THR A 100 12.07 13.80 23.76
CA THR A 100 11.71 12.40 24.09
C THR A 100 10.86 11.79 22.98
N ILE A 101 9.85 12.51 22.50
CA ILE A 101 8.96 12.06 21.41
C ILE A 101 9.76 11.74 20.14
N VAL A 102 10.72 12.60 19.76
CA VAL A 102 11.59 12.38 18.60
C VAL A 102 12.47 11.15 18.81
N LYS A 103 13.04 10.98 20.02
CA LYS A 103 13.85 9.81 20.34
C LYS A 103 13.05 8.51 20.23
N ASP A 104 11.83 8.47 20.77
CA ASP A 104 10.96 7.30 20.71
C ASP A 104 10.58 6.96 19.25
N TYR A 105 10.28 7.98 18.46
CA TYR A 105 10.02 7.81 17.03
C TYR A 105 11.25 7.32 16.24
N ILE A 106 12.47 7.81 16.54
CA ILE A 106 13.71 7.30 15.93
C ILE A 106 13.93 5.82 16.30
N GLN A 107 13.64 5.42 17.54
CA GLN A 107 13.75 4.02 17.94
C GLN A 107 12.78 3.14 17.15
N GLU A 108 11.56 3.61 16.91
CA GLU A 108 10.60 2.95 16.01
C GLU A 108 11.14 2.90 14.57
N ILE A 109 11.75 3.98 14.06
CA ILE A 109 12.38 4.02 12.73
C ILE A 109 13.48 2.94 12.59
N GLN A 110 14.29 2.73 13.61
CA GLN A 110 15.44 1.84 13.56
C GLN A 110 15.13 0.40 13.98
N CYS A 111 13.95 0.14 14.54
CA CYS A 111 13.56 -1.19 15.00
C CYS A 111 13.38 -2.15 13.81
N PRO A 112 14.16 -3.25 13.72
CA PRO A 112 14.00 -4.25 12.66
C PRO A 112 12.81 -5.18 12.93
N ASP A 113 12.24 -5.19 14.14
CA ASP A 113 11.23 -6.17 14.56
C ASP A 113 9.80 -5.63 14.54
N LEU A 114 9.59 -4.45 13.96
CA LEU A 114 8.24 -3.95 13.76
C LEU A 114 7.47 -4.87 12.82
N ARG A 115 6.24 -5.22 13.23
CA ARG A 115 5.33 -5.96 12.37
C ARG A 115 4.93 -5.12 11.17
N VAL A 116 4.82 -5.76 10.01
CA VAL A 116 4.17 -5.17 8.84
C VAL A 116 2.66 -5.32 9.02
N VAL A 117 1.94 -4.23 8.79
CA VAL A 117 0.48 -4.16 8.79
C VAL A 117 0.03 -3.71 7.40
N HIS A 118 -0.97 -4.39 6.87
CA HIS A 118 -1.67 -4.05 5.64
C HIS A 118 -3.07 -3.55 5.99
N ASP A 119 -3.25 -2.24 5.99
CA ASP A 119 -4.53 -1.60 6.27
C ASP A 119 -5.34 -1.46 4.98
N MET A 120 -6.40 -2.26 4.88
CA MET A 120 -7.35 -2.29 3.79
C MET A 120 -8.49 -1.31 4.07
N ARG A 121 -8.53 -0.24 3.29
CA ARG A 121 -9.30 0.97 3.64
C ARG A 121 -10.62 1.08 2.91
N THR A 122 -10.64 0.78 1.63
CA THR A 122 -11.82 0.98 0.79
C THR A 122 -11.75 0.15 -0.49
N VAL A 123 -12.82 0.18 -1.26
CA VAL A 123 -12.93 -0.47 -2.56
C VAL A 123 -13.42 0.52 -3.60
N TYR A 124 -12.76 0.58 -4.74
CA TYR A 124 -13.14 1.41 -5.88
C TYR A 124 -13.97 0.61 -6.88
N GLY A 125 -14.97 1.28 -7.44
CA GLY A 125 -15.74 0.78 -8.58
C GLY A 125 -14.88 0.68 -9.85
N THR A 126 -15.44 0.07 -10.89
CA THR A 126 -14.85 0.11 -12.23
C THR A 126 -15.17 1.44 -12.92
N GLY A 127 -14.27 1.95 -13.75
CA GLY A 127 -14.54 3.08 -14.65
C GLY A 127 -13.80 4.39 -14.35
N PRO A 128 -14.07 5.43 -15.17
CA PRO A 128 -13.27 6.65 -15.20
C PRO A 128 -13.33 7.51 -13.92
N LYS A 129 -14.35 7.31 -13.10
CA LYS A 129 -14.60 8.06 -11.86
C LYS A 129 -14.07 7.35 -10.61
N ALA A 130 -13.40 6.20 -10.75
CA ALA A 130 -12.60 5.59 -9.69
C ALA A 130 -11.38 6.48 -9.41
N HIS A 131 -11.62 7.63 -8.80
CA HIS A 131 -10.62 8.64 -8.53
C HIS A 131 -9.72 8.18 -7.38
N ILE A 132 -8.54 7.69 -7.74
CA ILE A 132 -7.39 7.61 -6.83
C ILE A 132 -6.62 8.92 -7.02
N ALA A 133 -7.20 10.00 -6.53
CA ALA A 133 -6.67 11.35 -6.76
C ALA A 133 -5.27 11.52 -6.16
N GLU A 134 -5.02 10.88 -5.02
CA GLU A 134 -3.75 10.95 -4.30
C GLU A 134 -2.57 10.32 -5.08
N GLU A 135 -2.65 9.04 -5.44
CA GLU A 135 -1.58 8.39 -6.22
C GLU A 135 -1.38 9.06 -7.57
N ARG A 136 -2.45 9.58 -8.19
CA ARG A 136 -2.31 10.35 -9.44
C ARG A 136 -1.43 11.57 -9.24
N VAL A 137 -1.60 12.30 -8.14
CA VAL A 137 -0.80 13.49 -7.83
C VAL A 137 0.65 13.12 -7.58
N LEU A 138 0.92 12.06 -6.82
CA LEU A 138 2.27 11.57 -6.59
C LEU A 138 2.98 11.19 -7.89
N VAL A 139 2.26 10.51 -8.80
CA VAL A 139 2.79 10.18 -10.13
C VAL A 139 3.00 11.43 -10.98
N GLU A 140 2.08 12.42 -10.93
CA GLU A 140 2.23 13.69 -11.65
C GLU A 140 3.45 14.50 -11.17
N GLN A 141 3.68 14.55 -9.85
CA GLN A 141 4.85 15.19 -9.26
C GLN A 141 6.14 14.47 -9.62
N SER A 142 6.16 13.14 -9.54
CA SER A 142 7.30 12.31 -9.95
C SER A 142 7.61 12.45 -11.44
N ARG A 143 6.58 12.67 -12.27
CA ARG A 143 6.73 12.93 -13.70
C ARG A 143 7.29 14.33 -13.97
N ALA A 144 6.93 15.31 -13.13
CA ALA A 144 7.44 16.68 -13.27
C ALA A 144 8.90 16.83 -12.80
N SER A 145 9.40 15.90 -11.96
CA SER A 145 10.77 15.94 -11.45
C SER A 145 11.81 15.28 -12.37
N VAL A 146 11.39 14.55 -13.40
CA VAL A 146 12.31 13.94 -14.38
C VAL A 146 12.59 14.90 -15.54
N THR A 147 13.83 14.83 -16.05
CA THR A 147 14.33 15.75 -17.10
C THR A 147 13.84 15.45 -18.51
N HIS A 148 13.18 14.31 -18.72
CA HIS A 148 12.70 13.86 -20.02
C HIS A 148 11.18 13.71 -20.05
N THR A 149 10.59 13.78 -21.23
CA THR A 149 9.15 13.58 -21.41
C THR A 149 8.79 12.12 -21.18
N VAL A 150 7.79 11.92 -20.32
CA VAL A 150 7.27 10.60 -19.97
C VAL A 150 5.90 10.41 -20.63
N PRO A 151 5.79 9.55 -21.67
CA PRO A 151 4.63 9.51 -22.56
C PRO A 151 3.48 8.64 -22.04
N PHE A 152 3.20 8.67 -20.73
CA PHE A 152 2.09 7.93 -20.14
C PHE A 152 1.26 8.78 -19.17
N TYR A 153 -0.02 8.43 -19.02
CA TYR A 153 -0.94 9.11 -18.11
C TYR A 153 -0.73 8.68 -16.66
N ALA A 154 -0.50 9.65 -15.78
CA ALA A 154 -0.33 9.41 -14.35
C ALA A 154 -1.49 8.64 -13.72
N ARG A 155 -2.72 8.92 -14.18
CA ARG A 155 -3.93 8.22 -13.74
C ARG A 155 -3.89 6.72 -14.03
N LYS A 156 -3.29 6.32 -15.16
CA LYS A 156 -3.18 4.92 -15.57
C LYS A 156 -2.22 4.17 -14.63
N ILE A 157 -1.15 4.83 -14.20
CA ILE A 157 -0.15 4.31 -13.26
C ILE A 157 -0.68 4.21 -11.83
N ALA A 158 -1.31 5.28 -11.38
CA ALA A 158 -1.84 5.41 -10.03
C ALA A 158 -2.88 4.35 -9.66
N ALA A 159 -3.51 3.72 -10.66
CA ALA A 159 -4.57 2.73 -10.46
C ALA A 159 -4.12 1.30 -10.76
N ARG A 160 -2.84 1.03 -11.03
CA ARG A 160 -2.41 -0.30 -11.46
C ARG A 160 -2.56 -1.31 -10.31
N PRO A 161 -3.16 -2.47 -10.56
CA PRO A 161 -3.21 -3.53 -9.56
C PRO A 161 -1.80 -4.00 -9.19
N ASN A 162 -1.59 -4.20 -7.89
CA ASN A 162 -0.39 -4.81 -7.32
C ASN A 162 -0.60 -6.31 -7.12
N ALA A 163 -1.83 -6.71 -6.82
CA ALA A 163 -2.23 -8.09 -6.64
C ALA A 163 -3.60 -8.37 -7.25
N ALA A 164 -3.88 -9.64 -7.49
CA ALA A 164 -5.16 -10.16 -7.92
C ALA A 164 -5.56 -11.34 -7.02
N VAL A 165 -6.78 -11.30 -6.51
CA VAL A 165 -7.45 -12.44 -5.86
C VAL A 165 -8.34 -13.09 -6.91
N LEU A 166 -8.06 -14.36 -7.19
CA LEU A 166 -8.76 -15.10 -8.22
C LEU A 166 -10.00 -15.81 -7.68
N GLU A 167 -10.85 -16.28 -8.59
CA GLU A 167 -12.08 -17.01 -8.24
C GLU A 167 -11.81 -18.30 -7.46
N ASP A 168 -10.67 -18.96 -7.73
CA ASP A 168 -10.22 -20.16 -7.02
C ASP A 168 -9.63 -19.89 -5.63
N GLY A 169 -9.62 -18.62 -5.19
CA GLY A 169 -9.11 -18.22 -3.89
C GLY A 169 -7.59 -18.10 -3.81
N THR A 170 -6.87 -18.16 -4.93
CA THR A 170 -5.42 -17.93 -4.98
C THR A 170 -5.06 -16.44 -5.07
N LEU A 171 -3.89 -16.09 -4.52
CA LEU A 171 -3.34 -14.74 -4.55
C LEU A 171 -2.22 -14.65 -5.57
N TRP A 172 -2.30 -13.68 -6.48
CA TRP A 172 -1.28 -13.45 -7.49
C TRP A 172 -0.75 -12.02 -7.37
N VAL A 173 0.56 -11.83 -7.47
CA VAL A 173 1.22 -10.52 -7.33
C VAL A 173 1.97 -10.11 -8.58
N ARG A 174 1.87 -8.83 -8.92
CA ARG A 174 2.50 -8.23 -10.08
C ARG A 174 4.02 -8.21 -9.92
N GLN A 175 4.72 -8.62 -10.97
CA GLN A 175 6.19 -8.52 -11.06
C GLN A 175 6.61 -7.27 -11.83
N TYR A 176 7.88 -6.87 -11.75
CA TYR A 176 8.40 -5.64 -12.37
C TYR A 176 8.43 -5.63 -13.91
N ILE A 177 7.94 -6.71 -14.55
CA ILE A 177 7.89 -6.83 -16.01
C ILE A 177 6.53 -6.30 -16.49
N ASN A 178 6.57 -5.12 -17.11
CA ASN A 178 5.39 -4.42 -17.62
C ASN A 178 5.61 -4.08 -19.10
N TRP A 179 4.64 -4.40 -19.96
CA TRP A 179 4.62 -3.92 -21.34
C TRP A 179 3.59 -2.83 -21.49
N VAL A 180 4.04 -1.64 -21.86
CA VAL A 180 3.20 -0.45 -21.99
C VAL A 180 3.34 0.06 -23.43
N GLY A 181 2.24 0.04 -24.18
CA GLY A 181 2.17 0.69 -25.49
C GLY A 181 2.21 2.22 -25.36
N GLN A 182 2.65 2.90 -26.42
CA GLN A 182 2.67 4.38 -26.47
C GLN A 182 1.27 4.98 -26.58
N ASP A 183 0.26 4.20 -26.99
CA ASP A 183 -1.13 4.67 -27.03
C ASP A 183 -1.63 4.97 -25.61
N PRO A 184 -1.95 6.25 -25.31
CA PRO A 184 -2.47 6.64 -24.02
C PRO A 184 -3.72 5.85 -23.58
N ASN A 185 -4.55 5.43 -24.54
CA ASN A 185 -5.80 4.71 -24.32
C ASN A 185 -5.64 3.18 -24.43
N GLY A 186 -4.49 2.71 -24.93
CA GLY A 186 -4.20 1.29 -25.13
C GLY A 186 -4.08 0.50 -23.82
N SER A 187 -4.06 -0.82 -23.92
CA SER A 187 -3.86 -1.71 -22.77
C SER A 187 -2.39 -1.76 -22.33
N GLU A 188 -2.18 -1.92 -21.02
CA GLU A 188 -0.88 -2.29 -20.43
C GLU A 188 -0.92 -3.77 -20.06
N TYR A 189 0.19 -4.48 -20.21
CA TYR A 189 0.27 -5.89 -19.90
C TYR A 189 1.22 -6.11 -18.72
N TYR A 190 0.77 -6.95 -17.80
CA TYR A 190 1.41 -7.17 -16.52
C TYR A 190 1.62 -8.65 -16.27
N VAL A 191 2.83 -9.01 -15.85
CA VAL A 191 3.11 -10.36 -15.35
C VAL A 191 2.65 -10.46 -13.90
N PHE A 192 1.84 -11.46 -13.61
CA PHE A 192 1.44 -11.85 -12.27
C PHE A 192 1.96 -13.26 -11.99
N GLN A 193 2.42 -13.49 -10.76
CA GLN A 193 2.87 -14.80 -10.28
C GLN A 193 2.16 -15.15 -8.97
N PRO A 194 1.90 -16.43 -8.67
CA PRO A 194 1.28 -16.82 -7.41
C PRO A 194 2.12 -16.37 -6.21
N LEU A 195 1.48 -15.87 -5.17
CA LEU A 195 2.08 -15.61 -3.87
C LEU A 195 1.61 -16.67 -2.89
N THR A 196 2.55 -17.28 -2.18
CA THR A 196 2.29 -18.21 -1.07
C THR A 196 2.99 -17.70 0.19
N LYS A 197 2.74 -18.35 1.33
CA LYS A 197 3.41 -18.02 2.60
C LYS A 197 4.93 -18.16 2.53
N GLN A 198 5.43 -18.96 1.59
CA GLN A 198 6.86 -19.18 1.36
C GLN A 198 7.46 -18.15 0.38
N GLY A 199 6.63 -17.32 -0.26
CA GLY A 199 7.05 -16.31 -1.24
C GLY A 199 6.40 -16.50 -2.61
N VAL A 200 6.97 -15.84 -3.62
CA VAL A 200 6.44 -15.91 -4.99
C VAL A 200 6.80 -17.24 -5.64
N ASP A 201 5.80 -17.96 -6.15
CA ASP A 201 6.02 -19.13 -6.99
C ASP A 201 6.38 -18.69 -8.42
N LYS A 202 7.63 -18.89 -8.80
CA LYS A 202 8.14 -18.50 -10.11
C LYS A 202 7.85 -19.50 -11.23
N SER A 203 7.27 -20.67 -10.92
CA SER A 203 6.98 -21.71 -11.91
C SER A 203 5.76 -21.41 -12.78
N GLN A 204 4.92 -20.47 -12.35
CA GLN A 204 3.71 -20.08 -13.05
C GLN A 204 3.70 -18.57 -13.27
N PHE A 205 3.11 -18.15 -14.39
CA PHE A 205 2.76 -16.75 -14.56
C PHE A 205 1.48 -16.58 -15.38
N ARG A 206 0.80 -15.47 -15.13
CA ARG A 206 -0.34 -14.99 -15.90
C ARG A 206 -0.02 -13.61 -16.44
N VAL A 207 -0.50 -13.33 -17.65
CA VAL A 207 -0.44 -12.00 -18.22
C VAL A 207 -1.84 -11.39 -18.16
N TYR A 208 -1.93 -10.24 -17.51
CA TYR A 208 -3.16 -9.47 -17.43
C TYR A 208 -3.02 -8.17 -18.22
N ALA A 209 -4.03 -7.84 -19.02
CA ALA A 209 -4.21 -6.53 -19.62
C ALA A 209 -4.95 -5.60 -18.64
N HIS A 210 -4.50 -4.35 -18.58
CA HIS A 210 -5.12 -3.26 -17.84
C HIS A 210 -5.37 -2.08 -18.77
N ALA A 211 -6.63 -1.73 -18.97
CA ALA A 211 -7.03 -0.62 -19.83
C ALA A 211 -7.16 0.70 -19.07
N HIS A 212 -7.16 1.82 -19.79
CA HIS A 212 -7.27 3.17 -19.22
C HIS A 212 -8.56 3.39 -18.39
N ASN A 213 -9.63 2.66 -18.69
CA ASN A 213 -10.90 2.69 -17.96
C ASN A 213 -10.87 1.86 -16.65
N GLY A 214 -9.73 1.25 -16.32
CA GLY A 214 -9.54 0.40 -15.15
C GLY A 214 -9.96 -1.06 -15.34
N ALA A 215 -10.37 -1.46 -16.56
CA ALA A 215 -10.65 -2.86 -16.86
C ALA A 215 -9.37 -3.69 -16.70
N PHE A 216 -9.51 -4.84 -16.04
CA PHE A 216 -8.44 -5.80 -15.79
C PHE A 216 -8.90 -7.15 -16.32
N GLN A 217 -8.16 -7.74 -17.24
CA GLN A 217 -8.54 -8.96 -17.94
C GLN A 217 -7.34 -9.86 -18.14
N LYS A 218 -7.50 -11.16 -17.88
CA LYS A 218 -6.50 -12.16 -18.21
C LYS A 218 -6.38 -12.27 -19.73
N VAL A 219 -5.15 -12.22 -20.23
CA VAL A 219 -4.83 -12.33 -21.67
C VAL A 219 -4.14 -13.64 -21.97
N ASP A 220 -3.30 -14.10 -21.04
CA ASP A 220 -2.52 -15.32 -21.23
C ASP A 220 -2.19 -15.99 -19.89
N GLU A 221 -1.90 -17.27 -19.93
CA GLU A 221 -1.37 -18.07 -18.82
C GLU A 221 -0.37 -19.07 -19.36
N CYS A 222 0.81 -19.10 -18.76
CA CYS A 222 1.85 -20.03 -19.17
C CYS A 222 2.58 -20.58 -17.95
N CYS A 223 2.84 -21.88 -17.98
CA CYS A 223 3.68 -22.56 -17.01
C CYS A 223 5.12 -22.48 -17.52
N VAL A 224 6.00 -21.78 -16.80
CA VAL A 224 7.42 -21.72 -17.18
C VAL A 224 8.14 -22.85 -16.49
N CYS A 225 8.65 -23.78 -17.30
CA CYS A 225 9.65 -24.76 -16.93
C CYS A 225 9.23 -25.66 -15.74
N ALA A 226 8.74 -26.87 -16.04
CA ALA A 226 8.58 -27.95 -15.06
C ALA A 226 9.92 -28.45 -14.47
N ASN A 227 11.07 -27.87 -14.86
CA ASN A 227 12.38 -28.28 -14.39
C ASN A 227 12.73 -27.55 -13.08
N PRO A 228 12.88 -28.26 -11.94
CA PRO A 228 13.29 -27.67 -10.67
C PRO A 228 14.65 -26.95 -10.74
N ASP A 229 15.50 -27.26 -11.72
CA ASP A 229 16.79 -26.59 -11.97
C ASP A 229 16.65 -25.12 -12.47
N CYS A 230 15.46 -24.72 -12.92
CA CYS A 230 15.15 -23.33 -13.27
C CYS A 230 15.00 -22.43 -12.02
N ARG A 231 14.97 -22.99 -10.81
CA ARG A 231 14.99 -22.21 -9.57
C ARG A 231 16.43 -21.89 -9.22
N PRO A 232 16.81 -20.61 -9.05
CA PRO A 232 18.12 -20.31 -8.49
C PRO A 232 18.19 -20.99 -7.12
N ASN A 233 19.15 -21.90 -6.95
CA ASN A 233 19.50 -22.45 -5.65
C ASN A 233 20.09 -21.30 -4.82
N PHE A 234 19.20 -20.58 -4.13
CA PHE A 234 19.64 -19.70 -3.08
C PHE A 234 20.08 -20.58 -1.91
N PRO A 235 21.31 -20.39 -1.38
CA PRO A 235 21.69 -21.07 -0.15
C PRO A 235 20.62 -20.80 0.89
N THR A 236 20.28 -21.82 1.69
CA THR A 236 19.38 -21.73 2.84
C THR A 236 20.03 -20.86 3.91
N TRP A 237 20.12 -19.57 3.64
CA TRP A 237 20.63 -18.58 4.55
C TRP A 237 19.58 -18.34 5.63
N LYS A 238 19.93 -18.65 6.87
CA LYS A 238 19.16 -18.20 8.03
C LYS A 238 19.42 -16.71 8.18
N LYS A 239 18.46 -15.90 7.73
CA LYS A 239 18.43 -14.44 7.90
C LYS A 239 18.67 -14.10 9.38
N PRO A 240 19.72 -13.34 9.73
CA PRO A 240 19.92 -12.81 11.08
C PRO A 240 18.70 -12.00 11.53
N SER A 241 18.41 -11.99 12.82
CA SER A 241 17.21 -11.33 13.38
C SER A 241 17.19 -9.82 13.14
N ASP A 242 18.36 -9.20 13.03
CA ASP A 242 18.56 -7.76 12.81
C ASP A 242 18.59 -7.36 11.33
N VAL A 243 18.65 -8.32 10.40
CA VAL A 243 18.71 -8.04 8.97
C VAL A 243 17.33 -8.13 8.35
N ARG A 244 16.90 -7.04 7.71
CA ARG A 244 15.64 -6.99 6.94
C ARG A 244 15.92 -6.67 5.48
N THR A 245 14.97 -7.01 4.60
CA THR A 245 15.07 -6.69 3.18
C THR A 245 15.02 -5.17 2.98
N GLU A 246 15.59 -4.68 1.88
CA GLU A 246 15.46 -3.26 1.51
C GLU A 246 13.99 -2.82 1.43
N SER A 247 13.11 -3.71 0.94
CA SER A 247 11.67 -3.48 0.87
C SER A 247 11.01 -3.23 2.23
N TYR A 248 11.50 -3.88 3.30
CA TYR A 248 11.02 -3.67 4.67
C TYR A 248 11.34 -2.25 5.16
N TRP A 249 12.57 -1.78 4.93
CA TRP A 249 13.02 -0.47 5.38
C TRP A 249 12.38 0.70 4.61
N LYS A 250 11.85 0.44 3.42
CA LYS A 250 11.08 1.40 2.62
C LYS A 250 9.63 1.56 3.09
N LEU A 251 9.14 0.74 4.02
CA LEU A 251 7.79 0.89 4.57
C LEU A 251 7.73 2.06 5.57
N PRO A 252 6.72 2.94 5.47
CA PRO A 252 6.49 3.98 6.46
C PRO A 252 6.19 3.35 7.83
N THR A 253 6.59 4.02 8.90
CA THR A 253 6.06 3.69 10.23
C THR A 253 4.58 4.11 10.34
N TYR A 254 3.89 3.72 11.41
CA TYR A 254 2.53 4.18 11.67
C TYR A 254 2.41 5.72 11.71
N LEU A 255 3.42 6.40 12.25
CA LEU A 255 3.47 7.86 12.29
C LEU A 255 3.60 8.45 10.88
N ASP A 256 4.52 7.92 10.07
CA ASP A 256 4.74 8.36 8.68
C ASP A 256 3.49 8.20 7.82
N MET A 257 2.80 7.08 8.03
CA MET A 257 1.56 6.75 7.36
C MET A 257 0.49 7.81 7.67
N LEU A 258 0.30 8.16 8.95
CA LEU A 258 -0.64 9.20 9.36
C LEU A 258 -0.24 10.58 8.85
N LEU A 259 1.06 10.91 8.89
CA LEU A 259 1.59 12.15 8.34
C LEU A 259 1.22 12.27 6.85
N ALA A 260 1.43 11.22 6.06
CA ALA A 260 1.10 11.21 4.63
C ALA A 260 -0.40 11.41 4.37
N ASP A 261 -1.26 10.75 5.14
CA ASP A 261 -2.72 10.90 5.02
C ASP A 261 -3.19 12.31 5.38
N LEU A 262 -2.70 12.87 6.49
CA LEU A 262 -3.08 14.21 6.92
C LEU A 262 -2.55 15.30 5.98
N ASP A 263 -1.33 15.13 5.47
CA ASP A 263 -0.74 16.03 4.46
C ASP A 263 -1.59 16.05 3.18
N TYR A 264 -2.11 14.89 2.76
CA TYR A 264 -3.07 14.83 1.66
C TYR A 264 -4.39 15.53 2.01
N CYS A 265 -4.98 15.23 3.15
CA CYS A 265 -6.25 15.85 3.57
C CYS A 265 -6.14 17.37 3.67
N GLU A 266 -5.05 17.93 4.20
CA GLU A 266 -4.80 19.37 4.27
C GLU A 266 -4.78 20.00 2.88
N ARG A 267 -3.98 19.46 1.95
CA ARG A 267 -3.84 20.00 0.58
C ARG A 267 -5.14 19.97 -0.21
N TYR A 268 -6.05 19.05 0.13
CA TYR A 268 -7.30 18.83 -0.60
C TYR A 268 -8.56 19.13 0.23
N ALA A 269 -8.43 19.77 1.38
CA ALA A 269 -9.56 20.16 2.23
C ALA A 269 -10.58 21.01 1.45
N ALA A 270 -10.10 21.96 0.63
CA ALA A 270 -10.94 22.80 -0.24
C ALA A 270 -11.69 22.01 -1.33
N LYS A 271 -11.33 20.74 -1.58
CA LYS A 271 -12.02 19.83 -2.52
C LYS A 271 -12.93 18.83 -1.79
N GLY A 272 -13.25 19.09 -0.52
CA GLY A 272 -14.18 18.29 0.27
C GLY A 272 -13.56 17.11 1.00
N ALA A 273 -12.23 17.05 1.13
CA ALA A 273 -11.60 16.09 2.03
C ALA A 273 -11.92 16.47 3.49
N PRO A 274 -12.35 15.53 4.35
CA PRO A 274 -12.59 15.83 5.76
C PRO A 274 -11.27 16.21 6.42
N PHE A 275 -11.22 17.42 6.98
CA PHE A 275 -10.04 17.93 7.66
C PHE A 275 -10.45 18.89 8.77
N SER A 276 -10.25 18.46 10.02
CA SER A 276 -10.66 19.19 11.21
C SER A 276 -9.53 20.09 11.76
N ALA A 277 -9.88 20.97 12.71
CA ALA A 277 -8.88 21.75 13.44
C ALA A 277 -7.94 20.86 14.27
N GLU A 278 -8.43 19.72 14.76
CA GLU A 278 -7.62 18.71 15.46
C GLU A 278 -6.63 18.04 14.50
N ASP A 279 -7.06 17.69 13.30
CA ASP A 279 -6.20 17.12 12.24
C ASP A 279 -5.07 18.08 11.85
N LEU A 280 -5.36 19.38 11.76
CA LEU A 280 -4.35 20.40 11.48
C LEU A 280 -3.30 20.50 12.60
N GLN A 281 -3.73 20.46 13.87
CA GLN A 281 -2.81 20.48 15.00
C GLN A 281 -1.95 19.21 15.04
N LEU A 282 -2.55 18.04 14.82
CA LEU A 282 -1.83 16.78 14.75
C LEU A 282 -0.81 16.81 13.61
N LEU A 283 -1.20 17.23 12.41
CA LEU A 283 -0.31 17.36 11.25
C LEU A 283 0.89 18.26 11.54
N TYR A 284 0.67 19.41 12.20
CA TYR A 284 1.75 20.30 12.61
C TYR A 284 2.79 19.59 13.50
N TRP A 285 2.33 18.84 14.51
CA TRP A 285 3.23 18.11 15.39
C TRP A 285 3.95 16.96 14.69
N LEU A 286 3.24 16.20 13.84
CA LEU A 286 3.84 15.11 13.07
C LEU A 286 4.95 15.61 12.14
N ARG A 287 4.74 16.74 11.45
CA ARG A 287 5.79 17.38 10.61
C ARG A 287 7.02 17.72 11.43
N ARG A 288 6.84 18.35 12.60
CA ARG A 288 7.96 18.71 13.48
C ARG A 288 8.75 17.50 13.97
N ILE A 289 8.06 16.43 14.35
CA ILE A 289 8.70 15.18 14.80
C ILE A 289 9.49 14.56 13.65
N ALA A 290 8.87 14.41 12.48
CA ALA A 290 9.52 13.83 11.30
C ALA A 290 10.74 14.63 10.85
N ASP A 291 10.66 15.96 10.84
CA ASP A 291 11.78 16.82 10.44
C ASP A 291 12.91 16.79 11.47
N ALA A 292 12.61 16.82 12.78
CA ALA A 292 13.62 16.69 13.83
C ALA A 292 14.33 15.33 13.79
N ALA A 293 13.56 14.24 13.59
CA ALA A 293 14.12 12.90 13.45
C ALA A 293 15.00 12.77 12.20
N ARG A 294 14.57 13.34 11.06
CA ARG A 294 15.37 13.42 9.84
C ARG A 294 16.70 14.12 10.10
N GLN A 295 16.67 15.30 10.73
CA GLN A 295 17.87 16.04 11.07
C GLN A 295 18.81 15.23 11.97
N GLU A 296 18.29 14.53 12.98
CA GLU A 296 19.12 13.73 13.88
C GLU A 296 19.73 12.49 13.21
N LEU A 297 18.96 11.79 12.36
CA LEU A 297 19.41 10.59 11.65
C LEU A 297 20.47 10.92 10.59
N TYR A 298 20.25 11.96 9.78
CA TYR A 298 21.14 12.29 8.65
C TYR A 298 22.30 13.20 9.04
N ARG A 299 22.28 13.87 10.20
CA ARG A 299 23.45 14.62 10.72
C ARG A 299 24.59 13.69 11.18
N LYS A 300 24.29 12.41 11.41
CA LYS A 300 25.26 11.39 11.86
C LYS A 300 25.94 10.64 10.70
N LEU A 301 25.63 11.01 9.44
CA LEU A 301 26.24 10.50 8.20
C LEU A 301 27.12 11.57 7.56
#